data_AF-A0A1A8DUE2-F1
#
_entry.id   AF-A0A1A8DUE2-F1
#
_cell.length_a   1.000
_cell.length_b   1.000
_cell.length_c   1.000
_cell.angle_alpha   90.00
_cell.angle_beta   90.00
_cell.angle_gamma   90.00
#
_symmetry.space_group_name_H-M   'P 1'
#
loop_
_entity.id
_entity.type
_entity.pdbx_description
1 polymer ?
#
loop_
_entity_poly.entity_id
_entity_poly.type
_entity_poly.pdbx_seq_one_letter_code
_entity_poly.pdbx_strand_id
1 'polypeptide(L)'
;TYGKIMNHQNALSFPDDVDMSKDAKDLICSFLTDRKVRLGRTGVDEIKRHPFFRNDQWTFDNIRDTVAPVVPELHSDIDTSNFDDIEAEKGDAETFSPPKAFVGNQLPFIGFTYFKENQLLKGGGNSSSVEESNNSKENAKDKENCLDKKELQKNLQLLEEQLDHEMQAKDELEQKCRNATNRLDKLVKELDKEMNSRQKVEASLRQLERERALLQHQSAESLRKAEMESDRKRSLENELNVLRDQLEDLKKRNQQSQISNEEKMQLQRQLEETNAVLQAEKEAAARMKKCQAEAQKQAQSLEVSLGEVQDKYNQLENCKLEQEKQLRGLQAELEEERRNRSLGAETISDLQGSLSGLEKELKEMKSTLSKIQTEKKELQGKLNNLEKEKNNQEIDLTFKLKSLQQSLEQEEAEHKATKAKLADKNKVYQSIEEAKSEALKEMENTLQEERSSKLLVEEKLLQLQKAHSMLDCDY
;
A
#
# COMPACT_ATOMS: atom_id res chain seq x y z
N THR A 1 23.54 -3.81 -23.82
CA THR A 1 24.79 -3.06 -23.59
C THR A 1 24.79 -1.67 -24.22
N TYR A 2 24.74 -1.51 -25.54
CA TYR A 2 24.91 -0.21 -26.24
C TYR A 2 24.18 1.00 -25.63
N GLY A 3 22.90 0.89 -25.28
CA GLY A 3 22.15 1.99 -24.67
C GLY A 3 22.72 2.53 -23.35
N LYS A 4 23.36 1.67 -22.53
CA LYS A 4 24.07 2.11 -21.31
C LYS A 4 25.37 2.85 -21.65
N ILE A 5 26.11 2.40 -22.67
CA ILE A 5 27.36 3.04 -23.12
C ILE A 5 27.07 4.42 -23.74
N MET A 6 26.01 4.54 -24.55
CA MET A 6 25.60 5.82 -25.14
C MET A 6 25.09 6.82 -24.10
N ASN A 7 24.54 6.33 -22.98
CA ASN A 7 24.07 7.15 -21.85
C ASN A 7 25.04 7.09 -20.65
N HIS A 8 26.35 7.00 -20.90
CA HIS A 8 27.38 6.77 -19.86
C HIS A 8 27.24 7.73 -18.66
N GLN A 9 26.99 9.01 -18.93
CA GLN A 9 26.83 10.08 -17.93
C GLN A 9 25.74 9.81 -16.86
N ASN A 10 24.72 9.02 -17.19
CA ASN A 10 23.61 8.68 -16.27
C ASN A 10 23.53 7.18 -15.94
N ALA A 11 24.23 6.33 -16.69
CA ALA A 11 24.19 4.86 -16.56
C ALA A 11 25.42 4.27 -15.85
N LEU A 12 26.45 5.08 -15.57
CA LEU A 12 27.59 4.71 -14.75
C LEU A 12 27.27 4.95 -13.26
N SER A 13 27.16 3.86 -12.50
CA SER A 13 26.95 3.88 -11.05
C SER A 13 27.84 2.82 -10.41
N PHE A 14 28.54 3.17 -9.34
CA PHE A 14 29.28 2.20 -8.52
C PHE A 14 28.34 1.62 -7.46
N PRO A 15 28.26 0.29 -7.28
CA PRO A 15 27.53 -0.30 -6.18
C PRO A 15 28.13 0.09 -4.81
N ASP A 16 27.28 0.18 -3.78
CA ASP A 16 27.68 0.58 -2.42
C ASP A 16 28.35 -0.58 -1.63
N ASP A 17 28.17 -1.82 -2.10
CA ASP A 17 28.77 -3.05 -1.56
C ASP A 17 30.19 -3.35 -2.08
N VAL A 18 30.74 -2.48 -2.95
CA VAL A 18 32.09 -2.64 -3.53
C VAL A 18 33.07 -1.64 -2.92
N ASP A 19 33.97 -2.15 -2.08
CA ASP A 19 35.11 -1.41 -1.53
C ASP A 19 36.02 -0.87 -2.65
N MET A 20 35.97 0.43 -2.87
CA MET A 20 36.73 1.10 -3.92
C MET A 20 37.11 2.52 -3.51
N SER A 21 38.40 2.84 -3.57
CA SER A 21 38.95 4.13 -3.14
C SER A 21 38.44 5.31 -3.98
N LYS A 22 38.53 6.52 -3.43
CA LYS A 22 38.12 7.75 -4.13
C LYS A 22 38.92 7.94 -5.43
N ASP A 23 40.23 7.75 -5.36
CA ASP A 23 41.14 7.88 -6.49
C ASP A 23 40.88 6.81 -7.58
N ALA A 24 40.40 5.62 -7.20
CA ALA A 24 39.97 4.60 -8.16
C ALA A 24 38.67 5.00 -8.87
N LYS A 25 37.66 5.49 -8.12
CA LYS A 25 36.41 6.02 -8.70
C LYS A 25 36.69 7.22 -9.62
N ASP A 26 37.59 8.12 -9.23
CA ASP A 26 38.00 9.29 -10.00
C ASP A 26 38.72 8.91 -11.31
N LEU A 27 39.64 7.93 -11.28
CA LEU A 27 40.31 7.42 -12.48
C LEU A 27 39.32 6.79 -13.47
N ILE A 28 38.41 5.96 -12.97
CA ILE A 28 37.39 5.28 -13.78
C ILE A 28 36.45 6.31 -14.42
N CYS A 29 35.94 7.26 -13.65
CA CYS A 29 35.13 8.36 -14.17
C CYS A 29 35.90 9.17 -15.22
N SER A 30 37.16 9.52 -14.96
CA SER A 30 38.00 10.29 -15.87
C SER A 30 38.24 9.61 -17.23
N PHE A 31 38.25 8.27 -17.27
CA PHE A 31 38.26 7.50 -18.52
C PHE A 31 36.86 7.33 -19.15
N LEU A 32 35.81 7.13 -18.36
CA LEU A 32 34.45 6.88 -18.83
C LEU A 32 33.66 8.17 -19.13
N THR A 33 34.33 9.16 -19.72
CA THR A 33 33.75 10.41 -20.24
C THR A 33 33.85 10.52 -21.76
N ASP A 34 33.24 11.56 -22.34
CA ASP A 34 33.30 11.86 -23.77
C ASP A 34 34.71 12.19 -24.27
N ARG A 35 35.05 11.76 -25.49
CA ARG A 35 36.39 11.84 -26.09
C ARG A 35 37.03 13.24 -26.18
N LYS A 36 36.29 14.31 -25.88
CA LYS A 36 36.78 15.70 -25.83
C LYS A 36 37.45 16.03 -24.49
N VAL A 37 37.05 15.38 -23.40
CA VAL A 37 37.47 15.68 -22.02
C VAL A 37 38.15 14.48 -21.32
N ARG A 38 38.07 13.28 -21.92
CA ARG A 38 38.65 12.04 -21.41
C ARG A 38 40.16 12.14 -21.12
N LEU A 39 40.55 11.58 -19.97
CA LEU A 39 41.95 11.40 -19.57
C LEU A 39 42.73 10.56 -20.60
N GLY A 40 43.95 10.99 -20.94
CA GLY A 40 44.78 10.42 -22.01
C GLY A 40 44.69 11.17 -23.35
N ARG A 41 43.81 12.19 -23.46
CA ARG A 41 43.68 13.02 -24.67
C ARG A 41 44.88 13.95 -24.90
N THR A 42 45.53 14.47 -23.86
CA THR A 42 46.68 15.40 -23.99
C THR A 42 48.03 14.66 -24.01
N GLY A 43 48.07 13.45 -23.46
CA GLY A 43 49.22 12.54 -23.54
C GLY A 43 49.22 11.52 -22.40
N VAL A 44 50.02 10.47 -22.51
CA VAL A 44 50.05 9.39 -21.49
C VAL A 44 50.44 9.89 -20.09
N ASP A 45 51.19 10.98 -19.99
CA ASP A 45 51.71 11.46 -18.71
C ASP A 45 50.62 12.07 -17.81
N GLU A 46 49.44 12.45 -18.33
CA GLU A 46 48.32 12.84 -17.48
C GLU A 46 47.68 11.62 -16.77
N ILE A 47 47.73 10.45 -17.41
CA ILE A 47 47.38 9.17 -16.78
C ILE A 47 48.45 8.79 -15.75
N LYS A 48 49.75 8.86 -16.11
CA LYS A 48 50.84 8.51 -15.18
C LYS A 48 50.85 9.35 -13.90
N ARG A 49 50.47 10.63 -13.97
CA ARG A 49 50.42 11.53 -12.80
C ARG A 49 49.19 11.33 -11.90
N HIS A 50 48.25 10.48 -12.28
CA HIS A 50 46.99 10.29 -11.54
C HIS A 50 47.24 9.72 -10.13
N PRO A 51 46.63 10.27 -9.06
CA PRO A 51 46.89 9.86 -7.68
C PRO A 51 46.80 8.35 -7.40
N PHE A 52 45.82 7.67 -8.03
CA PHE A 52 45.62 6.22 -7.95
C PHE A 52 46.88 5.36 -8.18
N PHE A 53 47.81 5.78 -9.05
CA PHE A 53 49.01 5.00 -9.36
C PHE A 53 50.17 5.22 -8.36
N ARG A 54 49.99 6.09 -7.35
CA ARG A 54 51.00 6.33 -6.31
C ARG A 54 51.06 5.15 -5.36
N ASN A 55 52.20 4.47 -5.37
CA ASN A 55 52.49 3.30 -4.55
C ASN A 55 53.99 3.31 -4.19
N ASP A 56 54.41 2.38 -3.34
CA ASP A 56 55.77 2.19 -2.85
C ASP A 56 56.49 0.96 -3.44
N GLN A 57 55.80 0.17 -4.25
CA GLN A 57 56.28 -1.10 -4.83
C GLN A 57 56.98 -0.91 -6.19
N TRP A 58 56.47 -0.02 -7.04
CA TRP A 58 56.92 0.16 -8.42
C TRP A 58 56.80 1.60 -8.93
N THR A 59 57.59 1.94 -9.95
CA THR A 59 57.48 3.16 -10.77
C THR A 59 57.18 2.80 -12.22
N PHE A 60 56.75 3.78 -13.03
CA PHE A 60 56.45 3.55 -14.46
C PHE A 60 57.65 3.08 -15.29
N ASP A 61 58.87 3.22 -14.78
CA ASP A 61 60.10 2.86 -15.47
C ASP A 61 60.61 1.46 -15.09
N ASN A 62 60.20 0.90 -13.95
CA ASN A 62 60.66 -0.42 -13.45
C ASN A 62 59.53 -1.44 -13.16
N ILE A 63 58.25 -1.12 -13.39
CA ILE A 63 57.10 -2.02 -13.11
C ILE A 63 57.19 -3.42 -13.76
N ARG A 64 58.00 -3.59 -14.82
CA ARG A 64 58.25 -4.92 -15.43
C ARG A 64 59.32 -5.75 -14.72
N ASP A 65 60.16 -5.12 -13.91
CA ASP A 65 61.25 -5.75 -13.17
C ASP A 65 60.85 -6.03 -11.70
N THR A 66 59.69 -5.51 -11.27
CA THR A 66 59.09 -5.80 -9.96
C THR A 66 58.24 -7.07 -9.97
N VAL A 67 58.13 -7.74 -8.81
CA VAL A 67 57.34 -8.98 -8.66
C VAL A 67 55.86 -8.72 -8.98
N ALA A 68 55.30 -9.50 -9.90
CA ALA A 68 53.90 -9.39 -10.29
C ALA A 68 52.95 -9.89 -9.16
N PRO A 69 51.72 -9.33 -9.02
CA PRO A 69 50.78 -9.74 -7.97
C PRO A 69 50.36 -11.21 -8.02
N VAL A 70 50.42 -11.82 -9.21
CA VAL A 70 50.24 -13.26 -9.43
C VAL A 70 51.39 -13.72 -10.32
N VAL A 71 52.15 -14.70 -9.84
CA VAL A 71 53.16 -15.43 -10.62
C VAL A 71 52.56 -16.82 -10.88
N PRO A 72 52.26 -17.20 -12.14
CA PRO A 72 51.66 -18.49 -12.42
C PRO A 72 52.68 -19.63 -12.17
N GLU A 73 52.25 -20.66 -11.46
CA GLU A 73 53.03 -21.89 -11.31
C GLU A 73 52.85 -22.74 -12.58
N LEU A 74 53.93 -22.90 -13.35
CA LEU A 74 53.95 -23.63 -14.62
C LEU A 74 54.72 -24.94 -14.47
N HIS A 75 54.12 -26.04 -14.90
CA HIS A 75 54.65 -27.40 -14.77
C HIS A 75 55.52 -27.81 -15.97
N SER A 76 55.40 -27.12 -17.10
CA SER A 76 56.18 -27.34 -18.32
C SER A 76 56.18 -26.09 -19.22
N ASP A 77 56.97 -26.12 -20.29
CA ASP A 77 57.00 -25.11 -21.36
C ASP A 77 55.75 -25.14 -22.27
N ILE A 78 54.94 -26.20 -22.18
CA ILE A 78 53.66 -26.37 -22.89
C ILE A 78 52.45 -26.31 -21.94
N ASP A 79 52.61 -25.77 -20.73
CA ASP A 79 51.53 -25.68 -19.74
C ASP A 79 50.49 -24.62 -20.13
N THR A 80 49.28 -25.09 -20.48
CA THR A 80 48.14 -24.25 -20.86
C THR A 80 47.10 -24.07 -19.74
N SER A 81 47.39 -24.43 -18.49
CA SER A 81 46.45 -24.36 -17.35
C SER A 81 45.86 -22.98 -17.05
N ASN A 82 46.47 -21.92 -17.58
CA ASN A 82 46.03 -20.53 -17.45
C ASN A 82 45.18 -20.05 -18.66
N PHE A 83 44.75 -20.98 -19.52
CA PHE A 83 43.83 -20.76 -20.64
C PHE A 83 42.62 -21.68 -20.48
N ASP A 84 41.42 -21.19 -20.81
CA ASP A 84 40.21 -22.01 -20.82
C ASP A 84 40.25 -23.05 -21.96
N ASP A 85 39.69 -24.25 -21.71
CA ASP A 85 39.52 -25.27 -22.75
C ASP A 85 38.59 -24.77 -23.86
N ILE A 86 39.14 -24.55 -25.06
CA ILE A 86 38.36 -24.15 -26.22
C ILE A 86 37.67 -25.38 -26.80
N GLU A 87 36.34 -25.45 -26.70
CA GLU A 87 35.55 -26.47 -27.38
C GLU A 87 35.83 -26.47 -28.89
N ALA A 88 36.22 -27.63 -29.43
CA ALA A 88 36.43 -27.79 -30.86
C ALA A 88 35.09 -27.62 -31.60
N GLU A 89 34.93 -26.54 -32.37
CA GLU A 89 33.74 -26.27 -33.18
C GLU A 89 33.55 -27.36 -34.24
N LYS A 90 32.62 -28.30 -34.01
CA LYS A 90 32.52 -29.54 -34.81
C LYS A 90 31.71 -29.37 -36.11
N GLY A 91 32.06 -28.36 -36.89
CA GLY A 91 31.75 -28.28 -38.32
C GLY A 91 32.86 -28.91 -39.16
N ASP A 92 32.53 -29.32 -40.39
CA ASP A 92 33.56 -29.55 -41.41
C ASP A 92 34.08 -28.17 -41.85
N ALA A 93 35.39 -27.93 -41.79
CA ALA A 93 35.96 -26.60 -41.99
C ALA A 93 35.59 -25.99 -43.36
N GLU A 94 34.98 -24.79 -43.36
CA GLU A 94 34.54 -24.14 -44.59
C GLU A 94 35.72 -23.84 -45.52
N THR A 95 35.68 -24.42 -46.72
CA THR A 95 36.70 -24.24 -47.76
C THR A 95 36.12 -23.53 -48.97
N PHE A 96 36.96 -22.75 -49.65
CA PHE A 96 36.56 -22.06 -50.88
C PHE A 96 36.07 -23.06 -51.94
N SER A 97 34.85 -22.86 -52.43
CA SER A 97 34.25 -23.72 -53.46
C SER A 97 35.11 -23.76 -54.74
N PRO A 98 35.22 -24.91 -55.45
CA PRO A 98 36.03 -25.04 -56.65
C PRO A 98 35.68 -23.97 -57.71
N PRO A 99 36.59 -23.04 -58.04
CA PRO A 99 36.26 -21.88 -58.84
C PRO A 99 36.26 -22.20 -60.33
N LYS A 100 35.20 -21.78 -61.05
CA LYS A 100 35.02 -22.01 -62.50
C LYS A 100 35.82 -21.05 -63.39
N ALA A 101 36.48 -20.06 -62.79
CA ALA A 101 37.33 -19.06 -63.42
C ALA A 101 38.36 -18.55 -62.39
N PHE A 102 39.30 -17.70 -62.78
CA PHE A 102 40.25 -17.12 -61.82
C PHE A 102 39.54 -16.16 -60.85
N VAL A 103 39.61 -16.46 -59.54
CA VAL A 103 38.98 -15.67 -58.46
C VAL A 103 39.97 -14.94 -57.55
N GLY A 104 41.26 -15.30 -57.57
CA GLY A 104 42.31 -14.56 -56.86
C GLY A 104 42.30 -14.66 -55.33
N ASN A 105 41.57 -15.62 -54.72
CA ASN A 105 41.38 -15.72 -53.26
C ASN A 105 42.68 -15.69 -52.42
N GLN A 106 43.82 -16.08 -52.98
CA GLN A 106 45.12 -16.10 -52.29
C GLN A 106 45.94 -14.81 -52.46
N LEU A 107 45.53 -13.89 -53.35
CA LEU A 107 46.24 -12.63 -53.59
C LEU A 107 46.36 -11.72 -52.34
N PRO A 108 45.37 -11.64 -51.41
CA PRO A 108 45.48 -10.82 -50.20
C PRO A 108 46.58 -11.27 -49.22
N PHE A 109 47.11 -12.49 -49.37
CA PHE A 109 48.12 -13.07 -48.48
C PHE A 109 49.54 -13.04 -49.06
N ILE A 110 49.72 -12.47 -50.26
CA ILE A 110 51.05 -12.29 -50.86
C ILE A 110 51.86 -11.32 -49.99
N GLY A 111 53.01 -11.79 -49.49
CA GLY A 111 53.86 -11.03 -48.56
C GLY A 111 53.55 -11.27 -47.07
N PHE A 112 52.59 -12.13 -46.72
CA PHE A 112 52.33 -12.52 -45.33
C PHE A 112 53.49 -13.34 -44.71
N THR A 113 54.21 -14.13 -45.53
CA THR A 113 55.30 -15.00 -45.06
C THR A 113 56.51 -14.19 -44.59
N TYR A 114 56.84 -14.31 -43.30
CA TYR A 114 57.98 -13.65 -42.66
C TYR A 114 58.97 -14.67 -42.10
N PHE A 115 60.25 -14.51 -42.41
CA PHE A 115 61.35 -15.31 -41.87
C PHE A 115 62.39 -14.42 -41.21
N LYS A 116 62.66 -14.65 -39.92
CA LYS A 116 63.61 -13.88 -39.10
C LYS A 116 65.08 -14.04 -39.54
N GLU A 117 65.42 -15.17 -40.15
CA GLU A 117 66.80 -15.63 -40.36
C GLU A 117 67.39 -15.30 -41.75
N ASN A 118 66.57 -14.86 -42.71
CA ASN A 118 66.98 -14.54 -44.09
C ASN A 118 67.94 -13.33 -44.22
N GLN A 119 68.49 -12.82 -43.12
CA GLN A 119 69.52 -11.79 -43.09
C GLN A 119 70.96 -12.36 -43.06
N LEU A 120 71.14 -13.67 -42.83
CA LEU A 120 72.46 -14.26 -42.49
C LEU A 120 73.19 -14.99 -43.63
N LEU A 121 72.50 -15.48 -44.66
CA LEU A 121 73.07 -16.41 -45.66
C LEU A 121 73.67 -15.69 -46.89
N LYS A 122 74.82 -15.03 -46.74
CA LYS A 122 75.38 -14.17 -47.81
C LYS A 122 76.89 -14.31 -48.17
N GLY A 123 77.50 -15.51 -48.04
CA GLY A 123 78.79 -15.79 -48.72
C GLY A 123 79.48 -17.15 -48.48
N GLY A 124 80.24 -17.65 -49.49
CA GLY A 124 81.27 -18.72 -49.37
C GLY A 124 81.29 -19.84 -50.44
N GLY A 125 82.48 -20.25 -50.96
CA GLY A 125 82.71 -21.49 -51.76
C GLY A 125 83.97 -21.52 -52.70
N ASN A 126 84.60 -22.71 -52.97
CA ASN A 126 85.45 -23.14 -54.16
C ASN A 126 86.19 -24.54 -54.00
N SER A 127 87.08 -25.00 -54.94
CA SER A 127 87.43 -26.45 -55.30
C SER A 127 88.88 -26.80 -55.90
N SER A 128 89.25 -28.10 -56.23
CA SER A 128 90.24 -28.67 -57.30
C SER A 128 91.23 -29.92 -57.01
N SER A 129 92.08 -30.47 -57.98
CA SER A 129 92.82 -31.85 -58.05
C SER A 129 94.02 -32.12 -59.13
N VAL A 130 94.73 -33.35 -59.32
CA VAL A 130 95.53 -34.00 -60.55
C VAL A 130 96.95 -34.88 -60.45
N GLU A 131 97.78 -35.36 -61.52
CA GLU A 131 98.63 -36.70 -61.78
C GLU A 131 100.17 -36.85 -62.46
N GLU A 132 100.77 -38.01 -63.05
CA GLU A 132 102.31 -38.46 -63.30
C GLU A 132 102.90 -39.44 -64.53
N SER A 133 104.27 -39.81 -64.79
CA SER A 133 105.01 -40.82 -65.81
C SER A 133 106.66 -40.83 -66.03
N ASN A 134 107.63 -41.65 -66.72
CA ASN A 134 108.01 -43.03 -67.40
C ASN A 134 109.49 -43.26 -68.21
N ASN A 135 110.13 -44.50 -68.56
CA ASN A 135 111.17 -44.98 -69.71
C ASN A 135 112.70 -45.68 -69.61
N SER A 136 113.38 -46.48 -70.59
CA SER A 136 114.86 -47.11 -70.69
C SER A 136 115.50 -48.00 -71.97
N LYS A 137 116.86 -48.45 -72.17
CA LYS A 137 117.56 -49.20 -73.42
C LYS A 137 119.13 -49.82 -73.55
N GLU A 138 119.49 -50.97 -74.32
CA GLU A 138 120.67 -51.56 -75.28
C GLU A 138 122.24 -52.14 -75.20
N ASN A 139 122.73 -53.12 -76.13
CA ASN A 139 124.06 -53.46 -76.99
C ASN A 139 125.35 -54.50 -76.76
N ALA A 140 126.16 -55.10 -77.80
CA ALA A 140 127.47 -56.03 -77.79
C ALA A 140 128.27 -56.66 -79.13
N LYS A 141 129.62 -57.18 -79.21
CA LYS A 141 130.38 -58.00 -80.38
C LYS A 141 131.96 -58.59 -80.43
N ASP A 142 132.38 -59.64 -81.28
CA ASP A 142 133.61 -60.19 -82.18
C ASP A 142 135.18 -60.74 -82.00
N LYS A 143 135.71 -61.77 -82.86
CA LYS A 143 137.08 -62.30 -83.54
C LYS A 143 138.47 -62.92 -82.91
N GLU A 144 139.61 -63.57 -83.50
CA GLU A 144 140.14 -64.50 -84.68
C GLU A 144 141.77 -64.88 -84.89
N ASN A 145 142.28 -65.99 -85.62
CA ASN A 145 143.66 -66.40 -86.34
C ASN A 145 144.85 -67.40 -85.76
N CYS A 146 146.01 -68.03 -86.30
CA CYS A 146 146.97 -68.27 -87.54
C CYS A 146 148.09 -69.52 -87.54
N LEU A 147 149.15 -69.76 -88.47
CA LEU A 147 150.12 -71.03 -88.65
C LEU A 147 151.55 -71.08 -89.50
N ASP A 148 152.55 -72.10 -89.44
CA ASP A 148 153.73 -72.53 -90.41
C ASP A 148 154.44 -74.00 -90.28
N LYS A 149 155.51 -74.42 -91.06
CA LYS A 149 155.71 -75.79 -91.70
C LYS A 149 156.99 -76.71 -91.54
N LYS A 150 158.14 -76.47 -90.87
CA LYS A 150 159.21 -77.55 -90.76
C LYS A 150 158.96 -78.59 -89.66
N GLU A 151 158.02 -78.25 -88.80
CA GLU A 151 157.32 -79.11 -87.87
C GLU A 151 156.65 -80.32 -88.57
N LEU A 152 156.32 -80.23 -89.88
CA LEU A 152 155.31 -81.05 -90.58
C LEU A 152 155.37 -82.58 -90.44
N GLN A 153 156.53 -83.18 -90.15
CA GLN A 153 156.62 -84.63 -89.95
C GLN A 153 156.35 -85.03 -88.48
N LYS A 154 156.67 -84.15 -87.52
CA LYS A 154 155.97 -84.17 -86.22
C LYS A 154 154.50 -83.84 -86.44
N ASN A 155 154.16 -82.89 -87.32
CA ASN A 155 152.74 -82.56 -87.55
C ASN A 155 151.97 -83.65 -88.27
N LEU A 156 152.57 -84.74 -88.77
CA LEU A 156 151.78 -85.87 -89.23
C LEU A 156 151.28 -86.68 -88.03
N GLN A 157 152.17 -87.00 -87.08
CA GLN A 157 151.77 -87.63 -85.81
C GLN A 157 150.93 -86.68 -84.94
N LEU A 158 151.23 -85.37 -84.94
CA LEU A 158 150.43 -84.35 -84.27
C LEU A 158 149.11 -84.10 -85.01
N LEU A 159 148.99 -84.31 -86.33
CA LEU A 159 147.69 -84.28 -87.02
C LEU A 159 146.89 -85.56 -86.75
N GLU A 160 147.53 -86.72 -86.56
CA GLU A 160 146.85 -87.93 -86.11
C GLU A 160 146.35 -87.76 -84.66
N GLU A 161 147.21 -87.28 -83.75
CA GLU A 161 146.80 -86.90 -82.38
C GLU A 161 145.76 -85.78 -82.38
N GLN A 162 145.90 -84.72 -83.20
CA GLN A 162 144.89 -83.66 -83.33
C GLN A 162 143.60 -84.18 -83.96
N LEU A 163 143.65 -85.12 -84.89
CA LEU A 163 142.44 -85.72 -85.48
C LEU A 163 141.70 -86.58 -84.45
N ASP A 164 142.42 -87.32 -83.62
CA ASP A 164 141.81 -88.05 -82.49
C ASP A 164 141.28 -87.09 -81.41
N HIS A 165 141.99 -85.99 -81.10
CA HIS A 165 141.49 -84.96 -80.19
C HIS A 165 140.29 -84.19 -80.76
N GLU A 166 140.27 -83.86 -82.05
CA GLU A 166 139.14 -83.22 -82.74
C GLU A 166 137.98 -84.19 -82.92
N MET A 167 138.23 -85.49 -83.12
CA MET A 167 137.18 -86.51 -83.16
C MET A 167 136.55 -86.71 -81.78
N GLN A 168 137.35 -86.73 -80.70
CA GLN A 168 136.86 -86.71 -79.33
C GLN A 168 136.13 -85.40 -78.99
N ALA A 169 136.65 -84.24 -79.40
CA ALA A 169 136.02 -82.94 -79.17
C ALA A 169 134.71 -82.79 -79.96
N LYS A 170 134.65 -83.32 -81.19
CA LYS A 170 133.45 -83.42 -82.02
C LYS A 170 132.42 -84.33 -81.36
N ASP A 171 132.80 -85.51 -80.88
CA ASP A 171 131.85 -86.43 -80.26
C ASP A 171 131.39 -85.93 -78.88
N GLU A 172 132.25 -85.24 -78.12
CA GLU A 172 131.85 -84.44 -76.97
C GLU A 172 130.89 -83.31 -77.36
N LEU A 173 131.13 -82.58 -78.46
CA LEU A 173 130.26 -81.52 -78.96
C LEU A 173 128.91 -82.08 -79.41
N GLU A 174 128.88 -83.19 -80.13
CA GLU A 174 127.66 -83.91 -80.47
C GLU A 174 126.93 -84.38 -79.22
N GLN A 175 127.62 -84.91 -78.21
CA GLN A 175 126.99 -85.31 -76.95
C GLN A 175 126.45 -84.10 -76.17
N LYS A 176 127.17 -82.97 -76.15
CA LYS A 176 126.73 -81.69 -75.56
C LYS A 176 125.51 -81.13 -76.31
N CYS A 177 125.49 -81.18 -77.63
CA CYS A 177 124.35 -80.78 -78.47
C CYS A 177 123.14 -81.70 -78.25
N ARG A 178 123.30 -83.02 -78.29
CA ARG A 178 122.24 -84.00 -77.98
C ARG A 178 121.68 -83.77 -76.57
N ASN A 179 122.54 -83.50 -75.59
CA ASN A 179 122.13 -83.15 -74.22
C ASN A 179 121.42 -81.79 -74.13
N ALA A 180 121.81 -80.79 -74.93
CA ALA A 180 121.13 -79.50 -75.02
C ALA A 180 119.74 -79.63 -75.65
N THR A 181 119.61 -80.35 -76.77
CA THR A 181 118.32 -80.66 -77.39
C THR A 181 117.42 -81.43 -76.42
N ASN A 182 117.93 -82.45 -75.73
CA ASN A 182 117.20 -83.20 -74.69
C ASN A 182 116.78 -82.36 -73.47
N ARG A 183 117.40 -81.19 -73.25
CA ARG A 183 116.97 -80.20 -72.23
C ARG A 183 115.92 -79.24 -72.80
N LEU A 184 116.12 -78.76 -74.03
CA LEU A 184 115.16 -77.92 -74.75
C LEU A 184 113.80 -78.63 -74.87
N ASP A 185 113.81 -79.90 -75.28
CA ASP A 185 112.64 -80.76 -75.40
C ASP A 185 111.86 -80.94 -74.09
N LYS A 186 112.53 -80.84 -72.94
CA LYS A 186 111.88 -80.89 -71.62
C LYS A 186 111.25 -79.53 -71.29
N LEU A 187 112.00 -78.44 -71.48
CA LEU A 187 111.52 -77.08 -71.26
C LEU A 187 110.32 -76.74 -72.15
N VAL A 188 110.29 -77.18 -73.41
CA VAL A 188 109.12 -77.05 -74.29
C VAL A 188 107.93 -77.83 -73.72
N LYS A 189 108.12 -79.10 -73.34
CA LYS A 189 107.05 -79.94 -72.75
C LYS A 189 106.59 -79.47 -71.35
N GLU A 190 107.37 -78.63 -70.67
CA GLU A 190 107.00 -77.97 -69.41
C GLU A 190 106.26 -76.66 -69.68
N LEU A 191 106.72 -75.85 -70.65
CA LEU A 191 106.04 -74.66 -71.12
C LEU A 191 104.66 -74.97 -71.73
N ASP A 192 104.54 -76.06 -72.50
CA ASP A 192 103.25 -76.54 -73.02
C ASP A 192 102.28 -76.90 -71.89
N LYS A 193 102.75 -77.57 -70.84
CA LYS A 193 101.92 -77.89 -69.66
C LYS A 193 101.48 -76.62 -68.94
N GLU A 194 102.35 -75.63 -68.81
CA GLU A 194 102.04 -74.39 -68.12
C GLU A 194 101.15 -73.44 -68.95
N MET A 195 101.28 -73.46 -70.27
CA MET A 195 100.31 -72.83 -71.17
C MET A 195 98.92 -73.49 -71.01
N ASN A 196 98.86 -74.81 -70.93
CA ASN A 196 97.61 -75.56 -70.72
C ASN A 196 97.03 -75.40 -69.30
N SER A 197 97.85 -75.24 -68.25
CA SER A 197 97.39 -74.96 -66.89
C SER A 197 96.81 -73.54 -66.83
N ARG A 198 97.56 -72.56 -67.33
CA ARG A 198 97.15 -71.16 -67.42
C ARG A 198 95.86 -70.99 -68.23
N GLN A 199 95.72 -71.65 -69.38
CA GLN A 199 94.50 -71.55 -70.19
C GLN A 199 93.26 -72.03 -69.43
N LYS A 200 93.39 -73.07 -68.58
CA LYS A 200 92.30 -73.54 -67.70
C LYS A 200 92.00 -72.55 -66.58
N VAL A 201 93.03 -71.97 -65.95
CA VAL A 201 92.86 -70.94 -64.92
C VAL A 201 92.19 -69.68 -65.49
N GLU A 202 92.63 -69.18 -66.65
CA GLU A 202 91.98 -68.04 -67.29
C GLU A 202 90.55 -68.35 -67.77
N ALA A 203 90.24 -69.59 -68.17
CA ALA A 203 88.88 -70.00 -68.49
C ALA A 203 87.98 -70.02 -67.23
N SER A 204 88.51 -70.52 -66.11
CA SER A 204 87.83 -70.51 -64.81
C SER A 204 87.61 -69.08 -64.28
N LEU A 205 88.60 -68.20 -64.40
CA LEU A 205 88.46 -66.77 -64.05
C LEU A 205 87.35 -66.11 -64.87
N ARG A 206 87.34 -66.29 -66.20
CA ARG A 206 86.29 -65.79 -67.10
C ARG A 206 84.90 -66.40 -66.85
N GLN A 207 84.81 -67.53 -66.14
CA GLN A 207 83.54 -68.06 -65.64
C GLN A 207 83.11 -67.36 -64.35
N LEU A 208 84.01 -67.29 -63.35
CA LEU A 208 83.76 -66.62 -62.07
C LEU A 208 83.40 -65.13 -62.23
N GLU A 209 83.99 -64.44 -63.21
CA GLU A 209 83.64 -63.07 -63.56
C GLU A 209 82.18 -62.93 -64.04
N ARG A 210 81.68 -63.89 -64.82
CA ARG A 210 80.27 -63.92 -65.27
C ARG A 210 79.32 -64.26 -64.13
N GLU A 211 79.69 -65.23 -63.30
CA GLU A 211 78.91 -65.63 -62.12
C GLU A 211 78.82 -64.46 -61.12
N ARG A 212 79.92 -63.73 -60.89
CA ARG A 212 79.93 -62.50 -60.08
C ARG A 212 79.02 -61.43 -60.67
N ALA A 213 79.05 -61.21 -61.98
CA ALA A 213 78.18 -60.23 -62.64
C ALA A 213 76.69 -60.61 -62.55
N LEU A 214 76.35 -61.89 -62.69
CA LEU A 214 74.98 -62.40 -62.52
C LEU A 214 74.48 -62.25 -61.08
N LEU A 215 75.30 -62.63 -60.10
CA LEU A 215 74.97 -62.46 -58.68
C LEU A 215 74.85 -60.97 -58.29
N GLN A 216 75.68 -60.10 -58.85
CA GLN A 216 75.60 -58.66 -58.64
C GLN A 216 74.31 -58.07 -59.24
N HIS A 217 73.88 -58.53 -60.42
CA HIS A 217 72.58 -58.16 -60.99
C HIS A 217 71.42 -58.65 -60.11
N GLN A 218 71.42 -59.93 -59.71
CA GLN A 218 70.37 -60.51 -58.86
C GLN A 218 70.28 -59.83 -57.49
N SER A 219 71.41 -59.46 -56.90
CA SER A 219 71.48 -58.68 -55.66
C SER A 219 70.86 -57.29 -55.85
N ALA A 220 71.24 -56.56 -56.91
CA ALA A 220 70.68 -55.24 -57.20
C ALA A 220 69.18 -55.27 -57.53
N GLU A 221 68.71 -56.30 -58.22
CA GLU A 221 67.29 -56.52 -58.51
C GLU A 221 66.50 -56.87 -57.22
N SER A 222 67.09 -57.65 -56.31
CA SER A 222 66.49 -57.98 -55.02
C SER A 222 66.41 -56.77 -54.09
N LEU A 223 67.45 -55.93 -54.08
CA LEU A 223 67.45 -54.67 -53.34
C LEU A 223 66.33 -53.74 -53.83
N ARG A 224 66.21 -53.54 -55.15
CA ARG A 224 65.11 -52.75 -55.74
C ARG A 224 63.72 -53.28 -55.38
N LYS A 225 63.54 -54.60 -55.29
CA LYS A 225 62.27 -55.20 -54.85
C LYS A 225 61.99 -54.88 -53.37
N ALA A 226 62.97 -55.00 -52.49
CA ALA A 226 62.85 -54.62 -51.09
C ALA A 226 62.60 -53.11 -50.88
N GLU A 227 63.21 -52.26 -51.71
CA GLU A 227 62.96 -50.81 -51.74
C GLU A 227 61.49 -50.51 -52.13
N MET A 228 61.01 -51.10 -53.24
CA MET A 228 59.61 -50.95 -53.68
C MET A 228 58.60 -51.48 -52.65
N GLU A 229 58.90 -52.60 -51.95
CA GLU A 229 58.06 -53.10 -50.86
C GLU A 229 58.11 -52.20 -49.63
N SER A 230 59.26 -51.61 -49.30
CA SER A 230 59.40 -50.64 -48.20
C SER A 230 58.62 -49.34 -48.47
N ASP A 231 58.69 -48.82 -49.70
CA ASP A 231 57.93 -47.65 -50.11
C ASP A 231 56.42 -47.94 -50.13
N ARG A 232 56.01 -49.11 -50.65
CA ARG A 232 54.61 -49.57 -50.58
C ARG A 232 54.11 -49.72 -49.14
N LYS A 233 54.95 -50.26 -48.24
CA LYS A 233 54.65 -50.39 -46.82
C LYS A 233 54.44 -49.01 -46.17
N ARG A 234 55.34 -48.05 -46.41
CA ARG A 234 55.19 -46.66 -45.93
C ARG A 234 53.93 -45.98 -46.46
N SER A 235 53.57 -46.20 -47.73
CA SER A 235 52.30 -45.69 -48.30
C SER A 235 51.08 -46.27 -47.58
N LEU A 236 51.03 -47.59 -47.37
CA LEU A 236 49.93 -48.24 -46.65
C LEU A 236 49.87 -47.86 -45.16
N GLU A 237 51.01 -47.61 -44.52
CA GLU A 237 51.06 -47.10 -43.14
C GLU A 237 50.52 -45.67 -43.04
N ASN A 238 50.77 -44.82 -44.04
CA ASN A 238 50.17 -43.49 -44.14
C ASN A 238 48.66 -43.57 -44.37
N GLU A 239 48.18 -44.43 -45.29
CA GLU A 239 46.75 -44.67 -45.51
C GLU A 239 46.04 -45.18 -44.24
N LEU A 240 46.65 -46.11 -43.50
CA LEU A 240 46.12 -46.62 -42.24
C LEU A 240 46.05 -45.57 -41.12
N ASN A 241 47.01 -44.62 -41.08
CA ASN A 241 46.97 -43.51 -40.14
C ASN A 241 45.84 -42.53 -40.51
N VAL A 242 45.74 -42.11 -41.77
CA VAL A 242 44.64 -41.25 -42.25
C VAL A 242 43.26 -41.87 -42.00
N LEU A 243 43.11 -43.18 -42.18
CA LEU A 243 41.88 -43.91 -41.86
C LEU A 243 41.59 -44.01 -40.36
N ARG A 244 42.62 -44.04 -39.50
CA ARG A 244 42.45 -43.96 -38.03
C ARG A 244 41.94 -42.58 -37.64
N ASP A 245 42.56 -41.52 -38.15
CA ASP A 245 42.23 -40.14 -37.84
C ASP A 245 40.77 -39.83 -38.25
N GLN A 246 40.38 -40.23 -39.47
CA GLN A 246 38.99 -40.12 -39.96
C GLN A 246 37.99 -40.88 -39.07
N LEU A 247 38.36 -42.04 -38.53
CA LEU A 247 37.51 -42.85 -37.65
C LEU A 247 37.38 -42.24 -36.25
N GLU A 248 38.43 -41.57 -35.76
CA GLU A 248 38.37 -40.79 -34.52
C GLU A 248 37.53 -39.53 -34.68
N ASP A 249 37.63 -38.81 -35.80
CA ASP A 249 36.80 -37.63 -36.06
C ASP A 249 35.32 -37.99 -36.30
N LEU A 250 35.04 -39.15 -36.89
CA LEU A 250 33.68 -39.71 -36.94
C LEU A 250 33.15 -40.02 -35.52
N LYS A 251 33.97 -40.54 -34.60
CA LYS A 251 33.58 -40.73 -33.20
C LYS A 251 33.32 -39.40 -32.49
N LYS A 252 34.23 -38.41 -32.61
CA LYS A 252 34.11 -37.08 -32.01
C LYS A 252 32.85 -36.33 -32.47
N ARG A 253 32.49 -36.46 -33.76
CA ARG A 253 31.24 -35.90 -34.34
C ARG A 253 30.01 -36.66 -33.85
N ASN A 254 30.03 -37.99 -33.80
CA ASN A 254 28.91 -38.79 -33.28
C ASN A 254 28.63 -38.48 -31.79
N GLN A 255 29.67 -38.38 -30.96
CA GLN A 255 29.53 -38.00 -29.55
C GLN A 255 28.91 -36.60 -29.37
N GLN A 256 29.27 -35.62 -30.21
CA GLN A 256 28.62 -34.30 -30.17
C GLN A 256 27.17 -34.34 -30.63
N SER A 257 26.86 -35.16 -31.64
CA SER A 257 25.47 -35.39 -32.05
C SER A 257 24.65 -35.99 -30.91
N GLN A 258 25.22 -36.86 -30.07
CA GLN A 258 24.57 -37.37 -28.87
C GLN A 258 24.37 -36.25 -27.82
N ILE A 259 25.44 -35.53 -27.44
CA ILE A 259 25.38 -34.42 -26.47
C ILE A 259 24.34 -33.37 -26.91
N SER A 260 24.39 -32.90 -28.16
CA SER A 260 23.48 -31.87 -28.67
C SER A 260 22.03 -32.35 -28.79
N ASN A 261 21.79 -33.66 -29.02
CA ASN A 261 20.45 -34.21 -28.94
C ASN A 261 19.94 -34.32 -27.49
N GLU A 262 20.81 -34.57 -26.51
CA GLU A 262 20.45 -34.55 -25.09
C GLU A 262 20.16 -33.13 -24.60
N GLU A 263 21.00 -32.14 -24.94
CA GLU A 263 20.75 -30.70 -24.71
C GLU A 263 19.41 -30.26 -25.30
N LYS A 264 19.17 -30.60 -26.57
CA LYS A 264 17.90 -30.31 -27.25
C LYS A 264 16.70 -30.96 -26.55
N MET A 265 16.86 -32.19 -26.04
CA MET A 265 15.81 -32.87 -25.27
C MET A 265 15.57 -32.22 -23.90
N GLN A 266 16.62 -31.72 -23.23
CA GLN A 266 16.50 -30.95 -21.98
C GLN A 266 15.79 -29.61 -22.22
N LEU A 267 16.22 -28.84 -23.23
CA LEU A 267 15.59 -27.58 -23.63
C LEU A 267 14.13 -27.77 -24.03
N GLN A 268 13.79 -28.86 -24.73
CA GLN A 268 12.41 -29.17 -25.08
C GLN A 268 11.55 -29.48 -23.85
N ARG A 269 12.06 -30.25 -22.87
CA ARG A 269 11.36 -30.48 -21.60
C ARG A 269 11.13 -29.19 -20.82
N GLN A 270 12.14 -28.32 -20.71
CA GLN A 270 12.01 -27.01 -20.07
C GLN A 270 10.95 -26.13 -20.79
N LEU A 271 10.87 -26.21 -22.12
CA LEU A 271 9.84 -25.52 -22.89
C LEU A 271 8.43 -26.11 -22.68
N GLU A 272 8.31 -27.43 -22.52
CA GLU A 272 7.04 -28.09 -22.18
C GLU A 272 6.58 -27.76 -20.75
N GLU A 273 7.49 -27.79 -19.76
CA GLU A 273 7.25 -27.41 -18.37
C GLU A 273 6.83 -25.94 -18.22
N THR A 274 7.57 -25.01 -18.83
CA THR A 274 7.25 -23.57 -18.77
C THR A 274 5.92 -23.24 -19.46
N ASN A 275 5.56 -23.93 -20.55
CA ASN A 275 4.23 -23.79 -21.16
C ASN A 275 3.12 -24.34 -20.26
N ALA A 276 3.34 -25.44 -19.53
CA ALA A 276 2.38 -25.97 -18.58
C ALA A 276 2.14 -25.01 -17.39
N VAL A 277 3.21 -24.41 -16.85
CA VAL A 277 3.11 -23.38 -15.80
C VAL A 277 2.35 -22.14 -16.32
N LEU A 278 2.70 -21.64 -17.51
CA LEU A 278 2.03 -20.50 -18.14
C LEU A 278 0.53 -20.76 -18.40
N GLN A 279 0.14 -22.00 -18.71
CA GLN A 279 -1.26 -22.38 -18.87
C GLN A 279 -2.00 -22.42 -17.52
N ALA A 280 -1.38 -23.01 -16.49
CA ALA A 280 -1.94 -23.03 -15.13
C ALA A 280 -2.12 -21.61 -14.55
N GLU A 281 -1.18 -20.69 -14.84
CA GLU A 281 -1.27 -19.28 -14.45
C GLU A 281 -2.41 -18.54 -15.17
N LYS A 282 -2.59 -18.74 -16.49
CA LYS A 282 -3.74 -18.21 -17.23
C LYS A 282 -5.07 -18.67 -16.63
N GLU A 283 -5.17 -19.94 -16.24
CA GLU A 283 -6.36 -20.51 -15.60
C GLU A 283 -6.56 -20.01 -14.16
N ALA A 284 -5.49 -19.75 -13.41
CA ALA A 284 -5.55 -19.07 -12.12
C ALA A 284 -6.05 -17.62 -12.27
N ALA A 285 -5.51 -16.86 -13.23
CA ALA A 285 -5.94 -15.50 -13.53
C ALA A 285 -7.40 -15.42 -14.00
N ALA A 286 -7.87 -16.39 -14.80
CA ALA A 286 -9.27 -16.50 -15.21
C ALA A 286 -10.19 -16.76 -14.01
N ARG A 287 -9.81 -17.67 -13.09
CA ARG A 287 -10.53 -17.92 -11.83
C ARG A 287 -10.57 -16.68 -10.94
N MET A 288 -9.44 -15.99 -10.77
CA MET A 288 -9.37 -14.75 -9.97
C MET A 288 -10.29 -13.66 -10.53
N LYS A 289 -10.33 -13.45 -11.86
CA LYS A 289 -11.27 -12.50 -12.49
C LYS A 289 -12.73 -12.86 -12.25
N LYS A 290 -13.09 -14.16 -12.26
CA LYS A 290 -14.44 -14.62 -11.92
C LYS A 290 -14.79 -14.32 -10.46
N CYS A 291 -13.90 -14.67 -9.52
CA CYS A 291 -14.10 -14.38 -8.10
C CYS A 291 -14.19 -12.86 -7.82
N GLN A 292 -13.39 -12.04 -8.50
CA GLN A 292 -13.45 -10.58 -8.42
C GLN A 292 -14.82 -10.04 -8.87
N ALA A 293 -15.35 -10.53 -10.00
CA ALA A 293 -16.67 -10.13 -10.49
C ALA A 293 -17.83 -10.62 -9.58
N GLU A 294 -17.66 -11.75 -8.91
CA GLU A 294 -18.63 -12.27 -7.92
C GLU A 294 -18.59 -11.44 -6.63
N ALA A 295 -17.40 -11.10 -6.12
CA ALA A 295 -17.23 -10.20 -4.97
C ALA A 295 -17.75 -8.78 -5.25
N GLN A 296 -17.53 -8.24 -6.46
CA GLN A 296 -18.03 -6.93 -6.85
C GLN A 296 -19.57 -6.88 -6.87
N LYS A 297 -20.24 -7.96 -7.31
CA LYS A 297 -21.71 -8.07 -7.23
C LYS A 297 -22.21 -8.16 -5.79
N GLN A 298 -21.47 -8.85 -4.91
CA GLN A 298 -21.80 -8.89 -3.48
C GLN A 298 -21.64 -7.51 -2.83
N ALA A 299 -20.57 -6.77 -3.15
CA ALA A 299 -20.38 -5.39 -2.69
C ALA A 299 -21.55 -4.48 -3.12
N GLN A 300 -21.93 -4.50 -4.40
CA GLN A 300 -23.08 -3.73 -4.91
C GLN A 300 -24.40 -4.08 -4.22
N SER A 301 -24.62 -5.37 -3.90
CA SER A 301 -25.80 -5.81 -3.13
C SER A 301 -25.79 -5.26 -1.70
N LEU A 302 -24.62 -5.22 -1.06
CA LEU A 302 -24.44 -4.65 0.29
C LEU A 302 -24.59 -3.13 0.29
N GLU A 303 -24.12 -2.43 -0.74
CA GLU A 303 -24.30 -0.98 -0.93
C GLU A 303 -25.79 -0.61 -1.03
N VAL A 304 -26.59 -1.37 -1.81
CA VAL A 304 -28.04 -1.18 -1.91
C VAL A 304 -28.73 -1.45 -0.57
N SER A 305 -28.38 -2.56 0.10
CA SER A 305 -28.93 -2.92 1.42
C SER A 305 -28.61 -1.87 2.50
N LEU A 306 -27.40 -1.30 2.47
CA LEU A 306 -26.99 -0.20 3.35
C LEU A 306 -27.84 1.05 3.09
N GLY A 307 -28.09 1.40 1.82
CA GLY A 307 -28.99 2.48 1.44
C GLY A 307 -30.41 2.29 1.97
N GLU A 308 -30.99 1.09 1.80
CA GLU A 308 -32.30 0.77 2.37
C GLU A 308 -32.35 0.91 3.90
N VAL A 309 -31.29 0.53 4.60
CA VAL A 309 -31.20 0.67 6.07
C VAL A 309 -31.06 2.13 6.48
N GLN A 310 -30.29 2.93 5.72
CA GLN A 310 -30.17 4.37 5.90
C GLN A 310 -31.53 5.06 5.75
N ASP A 311 -32.31 4.73 4.71
CA ASP A 311 -33.64 5.28 4.49
C ASP A 311 -34.64 4.87 5.59
N LYS A 312 -34.61 3.61 6.04
CA LYS A 312 -35.42 3.13 7.17
C LYS A 312 -35.06 3.85 8.48
N TYR A 313 -33.77 4.14 8.71
CA TYR A 313 -33.32 4.94 9.85
C TYR A 313 -33.85 6.38 9.78
N ASN A 314 -33.69 7.05 8.63
CA ASN A 314 -34.19 8.40 8.39
C ASN A 314 -35.71 8.49 8.59
N GLN A 315 -36.47 7.48 8.15
CA GLN A 315 -37.92 7.39 8.39
C GLN A 315 -38.25 7.24 9.89
N LEU A 316 -37.50 6.40 10.62
CA LEU A 316 -37.69 6.19 12.05
C LEU A 316 -37.39 7.47 12.86
N GLU A 317 -36.35 8.22 12.49
CA GLU A 317 -35.99 9.49 13.12
C GLU A 317 -37.06 10.57 12.91
N ASN A 318 -37.61 10.68 11.70
CA ASN A 318 -38.74 11.57 11.42
C ASN A 318 -39.99 11.20 12.23
N CYS A 319 -40.32 9.89 12.32
CA CYS A 319 -41.43 9.41 13.16
C CYS A 319 -41.21 9.73 14.65
N LYS A 320 -39.98 9.58 15.17
CA LYS A 320 -39.60 9.95 16.53
C LYS A 320 -39.80 11.45 16.78
N LEU A 321 -39.36 12.32 15.86
CA LEU A 321 -39.50 13.77 15.98
C LEU A 321 -40.98 14.21 16.03
N GLU A 322 -41.84 13.59 15.22
CA GLU A 322 -43.28 13.88 15.23
C GLU A 322 -43.96 13.36 16.51
N GLN A 323 -43.55 12.19 17.03
CA GLN A 323 -44.01 11.70 18.35
C GLN A 323 -43.56 12.60 19.51
N GLU A 324 -42.31 13.09 19.49
CA GLU A 324 -41.81 14.06 20.48
C GLU A 324 -42.55 15.41 20.41
N LYS A 325 -43.04 15.79 19.22
CA LYS A 325 -43.90 16.97 19.02
C LYS A 325 -45.32 16.75 19.55
N GLN A 326 -45.91 15.58 19.31
CA GLN A 326 -47.21 15.19 19.88
C GLN A 326 -47.18 15.12 21.40
N LEU A 327 -46.12 14.53 21.99
CA LEU A 327 -45.93 14.49 23.45
C LEU A 327 -45.88 15.89 24.08
N ARG A 328 -45.18 16.84 23.45
CA ARG A 328 -45.13 18.24 23.90
C ARG A 328 -46.49 18.95 23.79
N GLY A 329 -47.27 18.64 22.77
CA GLY A 329 -48.66 19.12 22.64
C GLY A 329 -49.55 18.63 23.79
N LEU A 330 -49.58 17.32 24.01
CA LEU A 330 -50.36 16.69 25.10
C LEU A 330 -49.90 17.13 26.49
N GLN A 331 -48.61 17.46 26.68
CA GLN A 331 -48.11 18.07 27.92
C GLN A 331 -48.66 19.48 28.14
N ALA A 332 -48.71 20.33 27.10
CA ALA A 332 -49.28 21.66 27.19
C ALA A 332 -50.79 21.62 27.47
N GLU A 333 -51.54 20.76 26.78
CA GLU A 333 -52.97 20.52 27.03
C GLU A 333 -53.23 20.05 28.48
N LEU A 334 -52.40 19.15 29.00
CA LEU A 334 -52.48 18.68 30.38
C LEU A 334 -52.16 19.78 31.41
N GLU A 335 -51.23 20.69 31.11
CA GLU A 335 -50.92 21.83 31.98
C GLU A 335 -52.02 22.90 31.95
N GLU A 336 -52.65 23.14 30.81
CA GLU A 336 -53.82 24.02 30.68
C GLU A 336 -55.02 23.44 31.45
N GLU A 337 -55.33 22.16 31.28
CA GLU A 337 -56.40 21.47 32.01
C GLU A 337 -56.14 21.45 33.52
N ARG A 338 -54.88 21.31 33.96
CA ARG A 338 -54.48 21.47 35.37
C ARG A 338 -54.72 22.89 35.88
N ARG A 339 -54.40 23.93 35.10
CA ARG A 339 -54.72 25.33 35.43
C ARG A 339 -56.22 25.55 35.57
N ASN A 340 -57.01 25.06 34.62
CA ASN A 340 -58.46 25.19 34.62
C ASN A 340 -59.08 24.50 35.84
N ARG A 341 -58.56 23.34 36.26
CA ARG A 341 -58.97 22.67 37.50
C ARG A 341 -58.52 23.41 38.78
N SER A 342 -57.38 24.09 38.78
CA SER A 342 -56.96 24.96 39.91
C SER A 342 -57.93 26.12 40.09
N LEU A 343 -58.21 26.86 39.00
CA LEU A 343 -59.20 27.95 39.00
C LEU A 343 -60.60 27.45 39.39
N GLY A 344 -60.97 26.23 38.97
CA GLY A 344 -62.20 25.57 39.41
C GLY A 344 -62.21 25.28 40.92
N ALA A 345 -61.10 24.81 41.49
CA ALA A 345 -60.98 24.57 42.93
C ALA A 345 -60.98 25.87 43.75
N GLU A 346 -60.32 26.91 43.26
CA GLU A 346 -60.31 28.26 43.86
C GLU A 346 -61.73 28.84 43.89
N THR A 347 -62.45 28.85 42.76
CA THR A 347 -63.84 29.35 42.70
C THR A 347 -64.82 28.52 43.53
N ILE A 348 -64.62 27.20 43.64
CA ILE A 348 -65.38 26.35 44.58
C ILE A 348 -65.08 26.74 46.04
N SER A 349 -63.83 27.02 46.39
CA SER A 349 -63.44 27.47 47.74
C SER A 349 -64.07 28.82 48.08
N ASP A 350 -64.08 29.79 47.15
CA ASP A 350 -64.69 31.11 47.35
C ASP A 350 -66.22 31.01 47.54
N LEU A 351 -66.87 30.14 46.76
CA LEU A 351 -68.31 29.85 46.91
C LEU A 351 -68.61 29.14 48.24
N GLN A 352 -67.79 28.18 48.67
CA GLN A 352 -67.92 27.53 49.98
C GLN A 352 -67.70 28.52 51.14
N GLY A 353 -66.70 29.41 51.02
CA GLY A 353 -66.45 30.50 51.96
C GLY A 353 -67.68 31.41 52.09
N SER A 354 -68.22 31.86 50.95
CA SER A 354 -69.41 32.70 50.86
C SER A 354 -70.65 32.03 51.46
N LEU A 355 -70.89 30.75 51.14
CA LEU A 355 -71.97 29.96 51.73
C LEU A 355 -71.81 29.85 53.26
N SER A 356 -70.60 29.59 53.76
CA SER A 356 -70.34 29.53 55.21
C SER A 356 -70.55 30.88 55.93
N GLY A 357 -70.42 32.00 55.21
CA GLY A 357 -70.78 33.34 55.69
C GLY A 357 -72.30 33.47 55.82
N LEU A 358 -73.04 33.21 54.74
CA LEU A 358 -74.50 33.23 54.71
C LEU A 358 -75.14 32.25 55.72
N GLU A 359 -74.52 31.09 55.97
CA GLU A 359 -74.97 30.15 57.01
C GLU A 359 -74.79 30.70 58.44
N LYS A 360 -73.71 31.46 58.70
CA LYS A 360 -73.50 32.15 59.99
C LYS A 360 -74.53 33.26 60.16
N GLU A 361 -74.72 34.11 59.14
CA GLU A 361 -75.74 35.17 59.15
C GLU A 361 -77.14 34.59 59.35
N LEU A 362 -77.49 33.50 58.64
CA LEU A 362 -78.77 32.80 58.82
C LEU A 362 -78.93 32.23 60.24
N LYS A 363 -77.85 31.74 60.85
CA LYS A 363 -77.86 31.22 62.23
C LYS A 363 -77.98 32.34 63.27
N GLU A 364 -77.30 33.46 63.05
CA GLU A 364 -77.43 34.66 63.88
C GLU A 364 -78.83 35.27 63.78
N MET A 365 -79.37 35.41 62.56
CA MET A 365 -80.74 35.87 62.32
C MET A 365 -81.80 34.93 62.90
N LYS A 366 -81.59 33.60 62.90
CA LYS A 366 -82.43 32.65 63.65
C LYS A 366 -82.33 32.86 65.17
N SER A 367 -81.18 33.28 65.68
CA SER A 367 -80.97 33.55 67.11
C SER A 367 -81.51 34.91 67.58
N THR A 368 -81.52 35.93 66.71
CA THR A 368 -82.18 37.21 67.00
C THR A 368 -83.70 37.06 66.88
N LEU A 369 -84.18 36.33 65.87
CA LEU A 369 -85.60 35.97 65.75
C LEU A 369 -86.11 35.23 66.99
N SER A 370 -85.35 34.26 67.52
CA SER A 370 -85.78 33.51 68.72
C SER A 370 -85.78 34.38 69.98
N LYS A 371 -84.80 35.28 70.16
CA LYS A 371 -84.79 36.29 71.23
C LYS A 371 -86.01 37.21 71.17
N ILE A 372 -86.28 37.81 69.99
CA ILE A 372 -87.44 38.67 69.74
C ILE A 372 -88.74 37.89 69.98
N GLN A 373 -88.78 36.59 69.66
CA GLN A 373 -89.96 35.74 69.89
C GLN A 373 -90.13 35.36 71.38
N THR A 374 -89.07 35.28 72.18
CA THR A 374 -89.17 35.20 73.66
C THR A 374 -89.58 36.54 74.28
N GLU A 375 -89.01 37.65 73.86
CA GLU A 375 -89.38 39.01 74.30
C GLU A 375 -90.86 39.30 73.98
N LYS A 376 -91.33 38.93 72.79
CA LYS A 376 -92.76 38.99 72.43
C LYS A 376 -93.64 38.16 73.36
N LYS A 377 -93.21 36.96 73.75
CA LYS A 377 -93.95 36.12 74.72
C LYS A 377 -93.99 36.75 76.11
N GLU A 378 -92.89 37.34 76.57
CA GLU A 378 -92.87 38.08 77.84
C GLU A 378 -93.77 39.31 77.82
N LEU A 379 -93.72 40.11 76.75
CA LEU A 379 -94.55 41.29 76.57
C LEU A 379 -96.03 40.91 76.49
N GLN A 380 -96.38 39.81 75.82
CA GLN A 380 -97.73 39.25 75.85
C GLN A 380 -98.13 38.79 77.27
N GLY A 381 -97.22 38.15 78.02
CA GLY A 381 -97.47 37.78 79.42
C GLY A 381 -97.71 38.99 80.32
N LYS A 382 -96.93 40.07 80.13
CA LYS A 382 -97.10 41.35 80.82
C LYS A 382 -98.43 42.02 80.45
N LEU A 383 -98.82 42.02 79.17
CA LEU A 383 -100.12 42.52 78.71
C LEU A 383 -101.28 41.75 79.35
N ASN A 384 -101.27 40.42 79.26
CA ASN A 384 -102.32 39.55 79.83
C ASN A 384 -102.44 39.69 81.36
N ASN A 385 -101.37 40.09 82.06
CA ASN A 385 -101.41 40.39 83.49
C ASN A 385 -102.01 41.78 83.77
N LEU A 386 -101.63 42.80 83.00
CA LEU A 386 -102.23 44.14 83.09
C LEU A 386 -103.73 44.13 82.73
N GLU A 387 -104.16 43.30 81.78
CA GLU A 387 -105.58 43.08 81.46
C GLU A 387 -106.36 42.46 82.64
N LYS A 388 -105.77 41.49 83.35
CA LYS A 388 -106.36 40.93 84.58
C LYS A 388 -106.41 41.95 85.71
N GLU A 389 -105.35 42.73 85.89
CA GLU A 389 -105.27 43.75 86.92
C GLU A 389 -106.30 44.88 86.67
N LYS A 390 -106.44 45.31 85.41
CA LYS A 390 -107.52 46.19 84.95
C LYS A 390 -108.90 45.60 85.24
N ASN A 391 -109.17 44.36 84.84
CA ASN A 391 -110.46 43.72 85.10
C ASN A 391 -110.76 43.64 86.61
N ASN A 392 -109.76 43.34 87.45
CA ASN A 392 -109.93 43.32 88.91
C ASN A 392 -110.26 44.72 89.46
N GLN A 393 -109.61 45.77 88.95
CA GLN A 393 -109.92 47.16 89.32
C GLN A 393 -111.32 47.57 88.85
N GLU A 394 -111.75 47.19 87.64
CA GLU A 394 -113.10 47.45 87.14
C GLU A 394 -114.18 46.72 87.97
N ILE A 395 -113.91 45.49 88.42
CA ILE A 395 -114.80 44.74 89.33
C ILE A 395 -114.92 45.44 90.69
N ASP A 396 -113.80 45.85 91.29
CA ASP A 396 -113.77 46.51 92.60
C ASP A 396 -114.41 47.92 92.58
N LEU A 397 -114.18 48.68 91.50
CA LEU A 397 -114.89 49.96 91.25
C LEU A 397 -116.39 49.74 91.05
N THR A 398 -116.79 48.71 90.30
CA THR A 398 -118.21 48.36 90.08
C THR A 398 -118.89 47.98 91.42
N PHE A 399 -118.21 47.22 92.27
CA PHE A 399 -118.72 46.87 93.61
C PHE A 399 -118.90 48.11 94.49
N LYS A 400 -117.91 49.01 94.52
CA LYS A 400 -117.95 50.27 95.28
C LYS A 400 -119.07 51.21 94.81
N LEU A 401 -119.24 51.36 93.49
CA LEU A 401 -120.34 52.13 92.90
C LEU A 401 -121.71 51.58 93.33
N LYS A 402 -121.88 50.26 93.30
CA LYS A 402 -123.14 49.59 93.67
C LYS A 402 -123.49 49.77 95.15
N SER A 403 -122.49 49.71 96.02
CA SER A 403 -122.63 49.98 97.46
C SER A 403 -123.02 51.44 97.75
N LEU A 404 -122.37 52.40 97.07
CA LEU A 404 -122.71 53.83 97.20
C LEU A 404 -124.13 54.13 96.70
N GLN A 405 -124.54 53.55 95.56
CA GLN A 405 -125.87 53.76 95.01
C GLN A 405 -126.98 53.21 95.94
N GLN A 406 -126.77 52.04 96.54
CA GLN A 406 -127.72 51.47 97.51
C GLN A 406 -127.84 52.31 98.79
N SER A 407 -126.77 52.99 99.21
CA SER A 407 -126.80 53.94 100.33
C SER A 407 -127.58 55.22 100.01
N LEU A 408 -127.57 55.67 98.75
CA LEU A 408 -128.28 56.88 98.30
C LEU A 408 -129.80 56.66 98.24
N GLU A 409 -130.25 55.52 97.72
CA GLU A 409 -131.67 55.15 97.63
C GLU A 409 -132.36 55.09 99.01
N GLN A 410 -131.59 54.77 100.07
CA GLN A 410 -132.11 54.74 101.44
C GLN A 410 -132.33 56.14 102.03
N GLU A 411 -131.42 57.09 101.81
CA GLU A 411 -131.59 58.51 102.20
C GLU A 411 -132.76 59.18 101.46
N GLU A 412 -132.92 58.91 100.16
CA GLU A 412 -134.05 59.45 99.37
C GLU A 412 -135.41 59.01 99.92
N ALA A 413 -135.50 57.80 100.50
CA ALA A 413 -136.73 57.31 101.12
C ALA A 413 -137.06 58.06 102.42
N GLU A 414 -136.08 58.31 103.29
CA GLU A 414 -136.28 59.03 104.56
C GLU A 414 -136.60 60.51 104.31
N HIS A 415 -135.88 61.16 103.40
CA HIS A 415 -136.09 62.56 103.04
C HIS A 415 -137.46 62.82 102.36
N LYS A 416 -138.09 61.79 101.79
CA LYS A 416 -139.45 61.85 101.23
C LYS A 416 -140.53 61.81 102.32
N ALA A 417 -140.31 61.08 103.41
CA ALA A 417 -141.25 60.94 104.52
C ALA A 417 -141.35 62.19 105.40
N THR A 418 -140.24 62.92 105.60
CA THR A 418 -140.22 64.17 106.38
C THR A 418 -140.98 65.30 105.68
N LYS A 419 -140.85 65.40 104.35
CA LYS A 419 -141.49 66.44 103.52
C LYS A 419 -143.01 66.46 103.61
N ALA A 420 -143.65 65.31 103.80
CA ALA A 420 -145.11 65.20 103.92
C ALA A 420 -145.66 65.89 105.18
N LYS A 421 -144.97 65.76 106.32
CA LYS A 421 -145.45 66.26 107.63
C LYS A 421 -145.44 67.79 107.79
N LEU A 422 -144.78 68.50 106.87
CA LEU A 422 -144.71 69.97 106.84
C LEU A 422 -145.86 70.62 106.06
N ALA A 423 -146.54 69.88 105.16
CA ALA A 423 -147.54 70.45 104.26
C ALA A 423 -148.83 70.89 104.97
N ASP A 424 -149.44 70.03 105.78
CA ASP A 424 -150.72 70.33 106.43
C ASP A 424 -150.63 71.46 107.46
N LYS A 425 -149.45 71.67 108.06
CA LYS A 425 -149.25 72.72 109.07
C LYS A 425 -149.37 74.14 108.49
N ASN A 426 -149.11 74.32 107.20
CA ASN A 426 -149.30 75.60 106.50
C ASN A 426 -150.77 75.91 106.21
N LYS A 427 -151.63 74.90 106.12
CA LYS A 427 -153.05 75.07 105.74
C LYS A 427 -153.90 75.75 106.82
N VAL A 428 -153.43 75.72 108.08
CA VAL A 428 -154.09 76.36 109.23
C VAL A 428 -153.83 77.87 109.28
N TYR A 429 -152.69 78.35 108.78
CA TYR A 429 -152.31 79.77 108.91
C TYR A 429 -153.07 80.68 107.92
N GLN A 430 -153.34 80.24 106.69
CA GLN A 430 -153.98 81.11 105.68
C GLN A 430 -155.42 81.55 106.07
N SER A 431 -156.18 80.70 106.75
CA SER A 431 -157.56 81.00 107.17
C SER A 431 -157.70 82.04 108.30
N ILE A 432 -156.58 82.47 108.90
CA ILE A 432 -156.56 83.51 109.96
C ILE A 432 -156.23 84.90 109.37
N GLU A 433 -155.63 84.96 108.19
CA GLU A 433 -155.23 86.20 107.53
C GLU A 433 -156.44 86.95 106.93
N GLU A 434 -157.36 86.22 106.28
CA GLU A 434 -158.50 86.79 105.55
C GLU A 434 -159.46 87.56 106.47
N ALA A 435 -159.70 87.05 107.69
CA ALA A 435 -160.58 87.65 108.69
C ALA A 435 -160.09 89.01 109.25
N LYS A 436 -158.86 89.44 108.94
CA LYS A 436 -158.34 90.78 109.29
C LYS A 436 -158.50 91.81 108.18
N SER A 437 -158.76 91.38 106.94
CA SER A 437 -158.77 92.25 105.76
C SER A 437 -159.99 93.17 105.71
N GLU A 438 -161.17 92.64 106.04
CA GLU A 438 -162.43 93.40 105.91
C GLU A 438 -162.59 94.50 106.97
N ALA A 439 -162.08 94.27 108.19
CA ALA A 439 -162.13 95.25 109.29
C ALA A 439 -161.35 96.55 109.02
N LEU A 440 -160.41 96.56 108.06
CA LEU A 440 -159.68 97.77 107.67
C LEU A 440 -160.45 98.65 106.66
N LYS A 441 -161.32 98.06 105.83
CA LYS A 441 -162.11 98.81 104.84
C LYS A 441 -163.20 99.69 105.45
N GLU A 442 -163.63 99.38 106.67
CA GLU A 442 -164.63 100.17 107.40
C GLU A 442 -164.04 101.48 107.97
N MET A 443 -162.72 101.54 108.17
CA MET A 443 -162.04 102.67 108.83
C MET A 443 -161.58 103.77 107.86
N GLU A 444 -161.35 103.46 106.58
CA GLU A 444 -160.82 104.43 105.62
C GLU A 444 -161.90 105.39 105.08
N ASN A 445 -163.10 104.87 104.79
CA ASN A 445 -164.25 105.66 104.31
C ASN A 445 -164.81 106.66 105.34
N THR A 446 -164.48 106.53 106.62
CA THR A 446 -164.91 107.49 107.68
C THR A 446 -163.89 108.60 107.90
N LEU A 447 -162.62 108.39 107.51
CA LEU A 447 -161.55 109.41 107.57
C LEU A 447 -161.57 110.37 106.38
N GLN A 448 -162.31 110.00 105.32
CA GLN A 448 -162.46 110.73 104.07
C GLN A 448 -163.96 110.91 103.78
N GLU A 449 -164.62 112.02 104.11
CA GLU A 449 -164.07 113.38 103.98
C GLU A 449 -164.71 114.45 104.88
N GLU A 450 -164.58 114.34 106.21
CA GLU A 450 -164.65 115.52 107.11
C GLU A 450 -163.70 116.65 106.64
N ARG A 451 -162.63 116.26 105.93
CA ARG A 451 -161.67 117.15 105.26
C ARG A 451 -162.34 118.08 104.23
N SER A 452 -163.46 117.70 103.62
CA SER A 452 -164.19 118.54 102.65
C SER A 452 -164.88 119.74 103.33
N SER A 453 -165.48 119.54 104.51
CA SER A 453 -166.17 120.57 105.29
C SER A 453 -165.28 121.68 105.82
N LYS A 454 -163.95 121.48 105.84
CA LYS A 454 -163.00 122.40 106.47
C LYS A 454 -162.45 123.50 105.55
N LEU A 455 -162.24 123.21 104.27
CA LEU A 455 -161.41 124.04 103.39
C LEU A 455 -162.09 125.29 102.79
N LEU A 456 -163.42 125.40 102.81
CA LEU A 456 -164.13 126.57 102.26
C LEU A 456 -164.67 127.55 103.31
N VAL A 457 -164.64 127.19 104.61
CA VAL A 457 -164.99 128.12 105.70
C VAL A 457 -163.86 129.14 105.93
N GLU A 458 -162.62 128.77 105.62
CA GLU A 458 -161.45 129.65 105.72
C GLU A 458 -161.23 130.52 104.46
N GLU A 459 -161.93 130.27 103.34
CA GLU A 459 -161.89 131.18 102.18
C GLU A 459 -162.77 132.43 102.40
N LYS A 460 -162.13 133.42 103.02
CA LYS A 460 -162.34 134.85 102.75
C LYS A 460 -163.63 135.48 103.25
N LEU A 461 -164.01 135.09 104.47
CA LEU A 461 -164.35 136.07 105.52
C LEU A 461 -163.36 137.28 105.52
N LEU A 462 -162.10 137.05 105.13
CA LEU A 462 -161.07 138.07 104.87
C LEU A 462 -161.19 138.89 103.56
N GLN A 463 -162.40 139.07 102.99
CA GLN A 463 -162.71 140.28 102.20
C GLN A 463 -163.68 141.26 102.90
N LEU A 464 -164.05 141.01 104.16
CA LEU A 464 -164.90 141.85 105.02
C LEU A 464 -164.32 143.25 105.36
N GLN A 465 -163.14 143.63 104.85
CA GLN A 465 -162.35 144.73 105.42
C GLN A 465 -161.67 145.71 104.44
N LYS A 466 -162.06 145.74 103.15
CA LYS A 466 -161.75 146.86 102.23
C LYS A 466 -162.89 147.09 101.23
N ALA A 467 -163.56 148.24 101.21
CA ALA A 467 -163.55 149.34 102.17
C ALA A 467 -164.88 150.12 102.09
N HIS A 468 -165.41 150.56 103.23
CA HIS A 468 -166.47 151.57 103.25
C HIS A 468 -165.79 152.94 103.40
N SER A 469 -165.53 153.63 102.28
CA SER A 469 -164.91 154.96 102.30
C SER A 469 -165.25 155.79 101.07
N MET A 470 -165.97 156.89 101.32
CA MET A 470 -166.15 158.10 100.49
C MET A 470 -166.97 158.04 99.19
N LEU A 471 -168.15 158.67 99.31
CA LEU A 471 -168.76 159.70 98.45
C LEU A 471 -169.54 159.34 97.16
N ASP A 472 -170.66 160.06 97.07
CA ASP A 472 -171.40 160.62 95.93
C ASP A 472 -172.18 159.72 94.93
N CYS A 473 -173.50 160.02 94.88
CA CYS A 473 -174.37 160.25 93.69
C CYS A 473 -174.50 159.17 92.58
N ASP A 474 -175.67 158.95 91.95
CA ASP A 474 -176.98 159.66 91.98
C ASP A 474 -178.15 158.69 91.70
N TYR A 475 -179.38 159.15 92.01
CA TYR A 475 -180.72 158.58 91.72
C TYR A 475 -181.15 157.26 92.39
#